data_AF-A0A449IRT2-F1
#
_entry.id   AF-A0A449IRT2-F1
#
_cell.length_a   1.000
_cell.length_b   1.000
_cell.length_c   1.000
_cell.angle_alpha   90.00
_cell.angle_beta   90.00
_cell.angle_gamma   90.00
#
_symmetry.space_group_name_H-M   'P 1'
#
loop_
_entity.id
_entity.type
_entity.pdbx_description
1 polymer ?
#
loop_
_entity_poly.entity_id
_entity_poly.type
_entity_poly.pdbx_seq_one_letter_code
_entity_poly.pdbx_strand_id
1 'polypeptide(L)'
;MQTHKADAKQWGISLPYERSPQLQASTGGRRDGVSVTLDPDTGEVMPVRETVGGRFFFLFHFTLHMPRMIGIYLVGALAMGMLAALVSGIVIHKKFFKEFFTFRPAKGQRSWLDAHNASAVLLLPFHLMITYTGLAIFLVIYMPAAMDALFDGDREAFFKAQDKAPASVAVQRPATAEPAPLVALGPLGGISISNPGMSNAEIQIRPILGNRIALTKGQGMRFDGVTGEQLAGPTEMRPTVLTHRVISGLHFAQFGGYPMRWLYFICGLISSAMIASGLVLFTVKRRRKYASESRVAQVLYRLVEAINVTVMAGLSLACISLLWGNRLLPSGMTERADAELNVFFGMWALSFAHALLRPRMQAWREQLGLAGGLCLALPLLSVFTVNRPWALHSSMGVELTAMALGALLLWACWKVSQPAVERVPRKKTAVMAEVN
;
A
#
# COMPACT_ATOMS: atom_id res chain seq x y z
N MET A 1 9.46 -20.25 -25.23
CA MET A 1 10.63 -19.87 -24.41
C MET A 1 11.94 -20.34 -25.02
N GLN A 2 12.09 -21.62 -25.40
CA GLN A 2 13.26 -22.11 -26.16
C GLN A 2 13.55 -21.29 -27.43
N THR A 3 12.53 -21.01 -28.24
CA THR A 3 12.67 -20.23 -29.48
C THR A 3 13.17 -18.79 -29.25
N HIS A 4 12.88 -18.20 -28.08
CA HIS A 4 13.25 -16.82 -27.78
C HIS A 4 14.58 -16.70 -27.03
N LYS A 5 14.95 -17.72 -26.23
CA LYS A 5 16.21 -17.75 -25.47
C LYS A 5 16.54 -19.19 -25.08
N ALA A 6 17.15 -19.93 -26.00
CA ALA A 6 17.44 -21.36 -25.86
C ALA A 6 18.49 -21.65 -24.75
N ASP A 7 19.35 -20.69 -24.47
CA ASP A 7 20.43 -20.72 -23.48
C ASP A 7 19.99 -20.22 -22.08
N ALA A 8 18.71 -19.86 -21.91
CA ALA A 8 18.22 -19.34 -20.65
C ALA A 8 18.29 -20.38 -19.53
N LYS A 9 19.05 -20.05 -18.48
CA LYS A 9 19.22 -20.92 -17.29
C LYS A 9 17.99 -20.99 -16.38
N GLN A 10 16.97 -20.18 -16.62
CA GLN A 10 15.77 -20.16 -15.79
C GLN A 10 14.53 -19.78 -16.60
N TRP A 11 13.47 -20.57 -16.46
CA TRP A 11 12.12 -20.25 -16.94
C TRP A 11 11.16 -20.13 -15.76
N GLY A 12 10.20 -19.22 -15.86
CA GLY A 12 9.15 -19.03 -14.87
C GLY A 12 7.79 -18.93 -15.54
N ILE A 13 6.84 -19.71 -15.06
CA ILE A 13 5.44 -19.69 -15.48
C ILE A 13 4.63 -19.29 -14.25
N SER A 14 3.97 -18.14 -14.28
CA SER A 14 2.98 -17.76 -13.27
C SER A 14 1.60 -18.10 -13.79
N LEU A 15 0.91 -18.96 -13.05
CA LEU A 15 -0.39 -19.48 -13.45
C LEU A 15 -1.47 -18.42 -13.18
N PRO A 16 -2.53 -18.39 -14.02
CA PRO A 16 -3.68 -17.54 -13.78
C PRO A 16 -4.31 -17.81 -12.41
N TYR A 17 -4.68 -16.74 -11.73
CA TYR A 17 -5.52 -16.82 -10.54
C TYR A 17 -6.37 -15.56 -10.44
N GLU A 18 -7.32 -15.54 -9.49
CA GLU A 18 -8.36 -14.50 -9.41
C GLU A 18 -7.87 -13.04 -9.52
N ARG A 19 -6.65 -12.73 -9.03
CA ARG A 19 -6.09 -11.36 -9.10
C ARG A 19 -5.22 -11.08 -10.32
N SER A 20 -4.68 -12.11 -10.93
CA SER A 20 -3.83 -12.05 -12.11
C SER A 20 -4.36 -13.11 -13.05
N PRO A 21 -5.48 -12.83 -13.75
CA PRO A 21 -6.13 -13.82 -14.61
C PRO A 21 -5.29 -14.12 -15.86
N GLN A 22 -4.21 -13.37 -16.09
CA GLN A 22 -3.30 -13.62 -17.21
C GLN A 22 -2.26 -14.67 -16.85
N LEU A 23 -1.87 -15.47 -17.86
CA LEU A 23 -0.70 -16.34 -17.79
C LEU A 23 0.55 -15.49 -18.02
N GLN A 24 1.58 -15.64 -17.20
CA GLN A 24 2.86 -14.95 -17.43
C GLN A 24 3.97 -15.97 -17.61
N ALA A 25 4.66 -15.87 -18.75
CA ALA A 25 5.86 -16.62 -19.04
C ALA A 25 7.08 -15.71 -18.91
N SER A 26 8.15 -16.19 -18.31
CA SER A 26 9.40 -15.45 -18.14
C SER A 26 10.59 -16.35 -18.39
N THR A 27 11.65 -15.81 -19.00
CA THR A 27 12.88 -16.53 -19.32
C THR A 27 14.10 -15.65 -19.05
N GLY A 28 15.16 -16.21 -18.47
CA GLY A 28 16.41 -15.51 -18.15
C GLY A 28 16.59 -15.20 -16.66
N GLY A 29 17.74 -14.63 -16.30
CA GLY A 29 18.11 -14.31 -14.93
C GLY A 29 17.64 -12.91 -14.50
N ARG A 30 18.11 -12.47 -13.33
CA ARG A 30 17.68 -11.21 -12.69
C ARG A 30 18.02 -9.94 -13.48
N ARG A 31 18.93 -10.01 -14.46
CA ARG A 31 19.41 -8.85 -15.26
C ARG A 31 19.02 -8.91 -16.74
N ASP A 32 18.73 -10.09 -17.26
CA ASP A 32 18.54 -10.39 -18.68
C ASP A 32 17.22 -11.15 -18.93
N GLY A 33 16.32 -11.11 -17.94
CA GLY A 33 15.03 -11.77 -17.95
C GLY A 33 14.02 -11.04 -18.83
N VAL A 34 13.35 -11.77 -19.72
CA VAL A 34 12.23 -11.29 -20.53
C VAL A 34 10.95 -11.93 -19.99
N SER A 35 9.91 -11.13 -19.76
CA SER A 35 8.58 -11.62 -19.38
C SER A 35 7.55 -11.26 -20.44
N VAL A 36 6.70 -12.21 -20.79
CA VAL A 36 5.60 -12.06 -21.73
C VAL A 36 4.31 -12.45 -21.03
N THR A 37 3.28 -11.65 -21.23
CA THR A 37 1.93 -11.97 -20.78
C THR A 37 1.18 -12.67 -21.91
N LEU A 38 0.57 -13.80 -21.59
CA LEU A 38 -0.14 -14.67 -22.50
C LEU A 38 -1.61 -14.73 -22.08
N ASP A 39 -2.48 -14.85 -23.08
CA ASP A 39 -3.87 -15.20 -22.86
C ASP A 39 -3.94 -16.65 -22.37
N PRO A 40 -4.64 -16.95 -21.27
CA PRO A 40 -4.64 -18.27 -20.66
C PRO A 40 -5.39 -19.33 -21.48
N ASP A 41 -6.35 -18.92 -22.34
CA ASP A 41 -7.20 -19.83 -23.11
C ASP A 41 -6.60 -20.09 -24.50
N THR A 42 -6.02 -19.06 -25.11
CA THR A 42 -5.48 -19.13 -26.49
C THR A 42 -3.95 -19.31 -26.54
N GLY A 43 -3.24 -18.95 -25.47
CA GLY A 43 -1.78 -18.95 -25.43
C GLY A 43 -1.12 -17.84 -26.26
N GLU A 44 -1.91 -16.91 -26.83
CA GLU A 44 -1.41 -15.81 -27.64
C GLU A 44 -0.76 -14.72 -26.78
N VAL A 45 0.22 -14.02 -27.37
CA VAL A 45 0.90 -12.90 -26.69
C VAL A 45 -0.05 -11.71 -26.60
N MET A 46 -0.35 -11.30 -25.36
CA MET A 46 -1.16 -10.12 -25.11
C MET A 46 -0.27 -8.87 -25.07
N PRO A 47 -0.55 -7.84 -25.88
CA PRO A 47 0.12 -6.55 -25.75
C PRO A 47 -0.34 -5.89 -24.44
N VAL A 48 0.45 -6.04 -23.38
CA VAL A 48 0.22 -5.34 -22.11
C VAL A 48 0.92 -3.99 -22.18
N ARG A 49 0.13 -2.93 -21.99
CA ARG A 49 0.67 -1.57 -21.94
C ARG A 49 1.57 -1.41 -20.73
N GLU A 50 2.76 -0.84 -20.95
CA GLU A 50 3.66 -0.48 -19.87
C GLU A 50 3.02 0.60 -18.98
N THR A 51 2.99 0.35 -17.67
CA THR A 51 2.41 1.27 -16.68
C THR A 51 3.13 1.12 -15.35
N VAL A 52 3.29 2.22 -14.62
CA VAL A 52 3.80 2.16 -13.24
C VAL A 52 2.77 1.54 -12.29
N GLY A 53 1.48 1.69 -12.61
CA GLY A 53 0.35 1.06 -11.92
C GLY A 53 0.40 1.12 -10.40
N GLY A 54 -0.12 0.07 -9.75
CA GLY A 54 -0.08 -0.05 -8.29
C GLY A 54 1.32 -0.24 -7.71
N ARG A 55 2.31 -0.65 -8.53
CA ARG A 55 3.70 -0.82 -8.10
C ARG A 55 4.32 0.51 -7.68
N PHE A 56 3.93 1.62 -8.32
CA PHE A 56 4.33 2.95 -7.90
C PHE A 56 3.97 3.21 -6.43
N PHE A 57 2.70 3.10 -6.04
CA PHE A 57 2.26 3.36 -4.67
C PHE A 57 2.93 2.44 -3.66
N PHE A 58 3.12 1.17 -4.02
CA PHE A 58 3.86 0.22 -3.20
C PHE A 58 5.31 0.66 -2.94
N LEU A 59 6.04 1.08 -3.97
CA LEU A 59 7.41 1.57 -3.83
C LEU A 59 7.46 2.92 -3.12
N PHE A 60 6.58 3.85 -3.51
CA PHE A 60 6.50 5.19 -2.94
C PHE A 60 6.26 5.15 -1.43
N HIS A 61 5.46 4.19 -0.95
CA HIS A 61 5.16 4.01 0.48
C HIS A 61 6.40 3.91 1.39
N PHE A 62 7.50 3.30 0.92
CA PHE A 62 8.72 3.11 1.73
C PHE A 62 9.99 3.72 1.13
N THR A 63 9.97 4.12 -0.15
CA THR A 63 11.11 4.78 -0.81
C THR A 63 10.89 6.27 -1.03
N LEU A 64 9.64 6.74 -0.98
CA LEU A 64 9.24 8.11 -1.35
C LEU A 64 9.71 8.52 -2.74
N HIS A 65 10.01 7.55 -3.61
CA HIS A 65 10.65 7.77 -4.92
C HIS A 65 11.99 8.53 -4.84
N MET A 66 12.70 8.42 -3.71
CA MET A 66 14.02 9.02 -3.50
C MET A 66 15.13 8.05 -3.92
N PRO A 67 16.32 8.56 -4.31
CA PRO A 67 17.45 7.72 -4.68
C PRO A 67 17.99 6.93 -3.48
N ARG A 68 18.55 5.75 -3.77
CA ARG A 68 19.21 4.87 -2.79
C ARG A 68 18.25 4.48 -1.65
N MET A 69 18.77 4.42 -0.42
CA MET A 69 18.03 4.00 0.78
C MET A 69 17.50 5.19 1.60
N ILE A 70 17.59 6.43 1.09
CA ILE A 70 17.23 7.63 1.84
C ILE A 70 15.76 7.59 2.28
N GLY A 71 14.87 7.25 1.34
CA GLY A 71 13.44 7.10 1.65
C GLY A 71 13.16 6.05 2.71
N ILE A 72 13.88 4.93 2.68
CA ILE A 72 13.73 3.86 3.68
C ILE A 72 14.11 4.36 5.07
N TYR A 73 15.26 5.05 5.19
CA TYR A 73 15.67 5.62 6.47
C TYR A 73 14.73 6.70 6.98
N LEU A 74 14.24 7.58 6.08
CA LEU A 74 13.30 8.64 6.45
C LEU A 74 11.96 8.08 6.93
N VAL A 75 11.36 7.16 6.17
CA VAL A 75 10.11 6.48 6.55
C VAL A 75 10.31 5.67 7.82
N GLY A 76 11.45 4.99 7.97
CA GLY A 76 11.82 4.28 9.20
C GLY A 76 11.90 5.19 10.42
N ALA A 77 12.55 6.35 10.30
CA ALA A 77 12.63 7.34 11.37
C ALA A 77 11.25 7.89 11.77
N LEU A 78 10.41 8.20 10.78
CA LEU A 78 9.03 8.64 11.00
C LEU A 78 8.18 7.53 11.66
N ALA A 79 8.34 6.28 11.25
CA ALA A 79 7.66 5.14 11.84
C ALA A 79 8.11 4.87 13.29
N MET A 80 9.40 5.02 13.61
CA MET A 80 9.89 4.97 15.00
C MET A 80 9.28 6.08 15.86
N GLY A 81 9.24 7.31 15.34
CA GLY A 81 8.57 8.43 16.01
C GLY A 81 7.08 8.18 16.24
N MET A 82 6.38 7.63 15.24
CA MET A 82 4.98 7.23 15.36
C MET A 82 4.79 6.14 16.41
N LEU A 83 5.66 5.11 16.45
CA LEU A 83 5.58 4.05 17.45
C LEU A 83 5.80 4.61 18.88
N ALA A 84 6.79 5.48 19.06
CA ALA A 84 7.02 6.17 20.34
C ALA A 84 5.82 7.04 20.75
N ALA A 85 5.22 7.77 19.80
CA ALA A 85 4.02 8.56 20.04
C ALA A 85 2.82 7.68 20.43
N LEU A 86 2.62 6.52 19.79
CA LEU A 86 1.56 5.58 20.12
C LEU A 86 1.75 5.00 21.53
N VAL A 87 2.95 4.49 21.85
CA VAL A 87 3.25 3.92 23.17
C VAL A 87 3.10 4.97 24.27
N SER A 88 3.67 6.16 24.07
CA SER A 88 3.52 7.27 25.03
C SER A 88 2.06 7.69 25.21
N GLY A 89 1.28 7.75 24.12
CA GLY A 89 -0.14 8.06 24.16
C GLY A 89 -0.95 7.06 25.00
N ILE A 90 -0.64 5.76 24.87
CA ILE A 90 -1.27 4.70 25.69
C ILE A 90 -0.97 4.90 27.18
N VAL A 91 0.29 5.20 27.50
CA VAL A 91 0.73 5.41 28.89
C VAL A 91 0.08 6.65 29.50
N ILE A 92 0.09 7.78 28.78
CA ILE A 92 -0.45 9.07 29.26
C ILE A 92 -1.98 9.01 29.40
N HIS A 93 -2.67 8.44 28.41
CA HIS A 93 -4.14 8.42 28.36
C HIS A 93 -4.78 7.15 28.95
N LYS A 94 -4.08 6.44 29.85
CA LYS A 94 -4.56 5.18 30.47
C LYS A 94 -5.97 5.28 31.11
N LYS A 95 -6.33 6.44 31.66
CA LYS A 95 -7.67 6.68 32.25
C LYS A 95 -8.78 6.81 31.20
N PHE A 96 -8.46 7.30 29.99
CA PHE A 96 -9.43 7.55 28.92
C PHE A 96 -10.05 6.27 28.37
N PHE A 97 -9.32 5.15 28.39
CA PHE A 97 -9.84 3.84 27.99
C PHE A 97 -11.01 3.35 28.86
N LYS A 98 -11.19 3.89 30.07
CA LYS A 98 -12.28 3.51 30.98
C LYS A 98 -13.59 4.28 30.73
N GLU A 99 -13.55 5.44 30.08
CA GLU A 99 -14.69 6.39 29.96
C GLU A 99 -15.14 6.59 28.49
N PHE A 100 -14.71 5.68 27.62
CA PHE A 100 -14.60 5.90 26.17
C PHE A 100 -15.93 6.02 25.40
N PHE A 101 -17.05 5.55 25.93
CA PHE A 101 -18.30 5.41 25.16
C PHE A 101 -19.23 6.64 25.11
N THR A 102 -18.74 7.85 25.39
CA THR A 102 -19.61 9.04 25.36
C THR A 102 -19.49 9.83 24.06
N PHE A 103 -20.08 9.35 22.95
CA PHE A 103 -20.18 10.14 21.72
C PHE A 103 -21.27 11.22 21.86
N ARG A 104 -20.91 12.50 21.63
CA ARG A 104 -21.85 13.64 21.74
C ARG A 104 -22.11 14.24 20.36
N PRO A 105 -23.18 13.84 19.64
CA PRO A 105 -23.49 14.38 18.33
C PRO A 105 -23.86 15.88 18.36
N ALA A 106 -23.74 16.55 17.21
CA ALA A 106 -24.22 17.92 16.93
C ALA A 106 -23.60 19.10 17.72
N LYS A 107 -22.37 18.97 18.24
CA LYS A 107 -21.62 20.02 18.99
C LYS A 107 -20.39 20.57 18.24
N GLY A 108 -20.40 20.55 16.90
CA GLY A 108 -19.37 21.20 16.07
C GLY A 108 -17.96 20.66 16.34
N GLN A 109 -17.02 21.54 16.73
CA GLN A 109 -15.64 21.18 17.03
C GLN A 109 -15.50 20.09 18.11
N ARG A 110 -16.43 20.04 19.09
CA ARG A 110 -16.40 19.02 20.14
C ARG A 110 -16.80 17.63 19.63
N SER A 111 -17.83 17.53 18.77
CA SER A 111 -18.19 16.25 18.14
C SER A 111 -17.09 15.74 17.22
N TRP A 112 -16.35 16.65 16.57
CA TRP A 112 -15.18 16.30 15.77
C TRP A 112 -14.03 15.76 16.61
N LEU A 113 -13.77 16.38 17.77
CA LEU A 113 -12.78 15.90 18.72
C LEU A 113 -13.18 14.52 19.29
N ASP A 114 -14.45 14.32 19.60
CA ASP A 114 -14.99 13.04 20.07
C ASP A 114 -14.83 11.96 18.99
N ALA A 115 -15.14 12.26 17.72
CA ALA A 115 -14.94 11.34 16.60
C ALA A 115 -13.45 11.02 16.35
N HIS A 116 -12.58 12.02 16.42
CA HIS A 116 -11.13 11.86 16.30
C HIS A 116 -10.61 10.91 17.39
N ASN A 117 -10.97 11.17 18.66
CA ASN A 117 -10.57 10.34 19.79
C ASN A 117 -11.16 8.92 19.69
N ALA A 118 -12.41 8.80 19.24
CA ALA A 118 -13.06 7.50 19.03
C ALA A 118 -12.33 6.66 17.97
N SER A 119 -11.99 7.27 16.83
CA SER A 119 -11.24 6.60 15.77
C SER A 119 -9.82 6.21 16.20
N ALA A 120 -9.16 7.06 17.00
CA ALA A 120 -7.79 6.83 17.46
C ALA A 120 -7.67 5.58 18.34
N VAL A 121 -8.59 5.40 19.29
CA VAL A 121 -8.58 4.25 20.19
C VAL A 121 -9.09 2.99 19.49
N LEU A 122 -10.15 3.09 18.68
CA LEU A 122 -10.68 1.93 17.95
C LEU A 122 -9.63 1.32 17.01
N LEU A 123 -8.87 2.17 16.31
CA LEU A 123 -7.83 1.74 15.39
C LEU A 123 -6.46 1.60 16.06
N LEU A 124 -6.33 1.79 17.37
CA LEU A 124 -5.05 1.70 18.06
C LEU A 124 -4.33 0.35 17.82
N PRO A 125 -5.02 -0.82 17.90
CA PRO A 125 -4.35 -2.10 17.61
C PRO A 125 -3.83 -2.17 16.18
N PHE A 126 -4.58 -1.61 15.22
CA PHE A 126 -4.18 -1.54 13.82
C PHE A 126 -2.96 -0.64 13.63
N HIS A 127 -2.94 0.56 14.22
CA HIS A 127 -1.81 1.49 14.13
C HIS A 127 -0.54 0.90 14.77
N LEU A 128 -0.64 0.27 15.94
CA LEU A 128 0.50 -0.40 16.56
C LEU A 128 1.03 -1.53 15.67
N MET A 129 0.13 -2.40 15.19
CA MET A 129 0.49 -3.52 14.34
C MET A 129 1.17 -3.04 13.05
N ILE A 130 0.56 -2.11 12.30
CA ILE A 130 1.08 -1.70 10.99
C ILE A 130 2.41 -0.96 11.12
N THR A 131 2.59 -0.14 12.17
CA THR A 131 3.81 0.62 12.41
C THR A 131 4.96 -0.30 12.84
N TYR A 132 4.70 -1.22 13.79
CA TYR A 132 5.70 -2.17 14.26
C TYR A 132 6.14 -3.13 13.15
N THR A 133 5.17 -3.70 12.43
CA THR A 133 5.46 -4.65 11.35
C THR A 133 6.23 -3.99 10.19
N GLY A 134 5.93 -2.72 9.87
CA GLY A 134 6.66 -1.96 8.85
C GLY A 134 8.13 -1.72 9.22
N LEU A 135 8.42 -1.43 10.48
CA LEU A 135 9.79 -1.33 10.99
C LEU A 135 10.50 -2.69 10.96
N ALA A 136 9.80 -3.74 11.37
CA ALA A 136 10.37 -5.08 11.46
C ALA A 136 10.75 -5.68 10.10
N ILE A 137 10.06 -5.32 9.00
CA ILE A 137 10.40 -5.75 7.63
C ILE A 137 11.81 -5.29 7.24
N PHE A 138 12.22 -4.11 7.68
CA PHE A 138 13.52 -3.52 7.37
C PHE A 138 14.53 -3.63 8.51
N LEU A 139 14.30 -4.54 9.48
CA LEU A 139 15.14 -4.69 10.67
C LEU A 139 16.64 -4.78 10.34
N VAL A 140 17.01 -5.57 9.34
CA VAL A 140 18.41 -5.78 8.92
C VAL A 140 19.01 -4.53 8.28
N ILE A 141 18.19 -3.61 7.74
CA ILE A 141 18.66 -2.31 7.23
C ILE A 141 18.96 -1.35 8.39
N TYR A 142 18.14 -1.37 9.44
CA TYR A 142 18.30 -0.47 10.60
C TYR A 142 19.34 -0.98 11.61
N MET A 143 19.50 -2.30 11.73
CA MET A 143 20.41 -2.95 12.67
C MET A 143 21.28 -4.00 11.96
N PRO A 144 22.23 -3.60 11.10
CA PRO A 144 23.01 -4.52 10.30
C PRO A 144 24.11 -5.25 11.09
N ALA A 145 24.49 -4.78 12.29
CA ALA A 145 25.65 -5.27 13.04
C ALA A 145 25.73 -6.80 13.21
N ALA A 146 24.60 -7.48 13.45
CA ALA A 146 24.58 -8.93 13.57
C ALA A 146 24.79 -9.64 12.21
N MET A 147 24.26 -9.08 11.12
CA MET A 147 24.49 -9.58 9.77
C MET A 147 25.94 -9.33 9.35
N ASP A 148 26.46 -8.14 9.61
CA ASP A 148 27.83 -7.77 9.25
C ASP A 148 28.85 -8.65 10.00
N ALA A 149 28.63 -8.92 11.29
CA ALA A 149 29.52 -9.77 12.08
C ALA A 149 29.47 -11.26 11.71
N LEU A 150 28.31 -11.78 11.29
CA LEU A 150 28.12 -13.22 11.02
C LEU A 150 28.27 -13.60 9.54
N PHE A 151 28.09 -12.65 8.63
CA PHE A 151 28.04 -12.88 7.18
C PHE A 151 28.91 -11.89 6.38
N ASP A 152 29.79 -11.12 7.03
CA ASP A 152 30.69 -10.15 6.38
C ASP A 152 29.94 -9.14 5.47
N GLY A 153 28.73 -8.76 5.90
CA GLY A 153 27.85 -7.87 5.15
C GLY A 153 27.13 -8.52 3.96
N ASP A 154 27.35 -9.82 3.68
CA ASP A 154 26.70 -10.55 2.60
C ASP A 154 25.24 -10.86 2.94
N ARG A 155 24.35 -9.99 2.44
CA ARG A 155 22.89 -10.16 2.52
C ARG A 155 22.40 -11.44 1.84
N GLU A 156 23.01 -11.84 0.72
CA GLU A 156 22.59 -13.02 -0.01
C GLU A 156 22.90 -14.29 0.79
N ALA A 157 24.10 -14.35 1.38
CA ALA A 157 24.47 -15.42 2.31
C ALA A 157 23.55 -15.46 3.54
N PHE A 158 23.22 -14.30 4.12
CA PHE A 158 22.30 -14.21 5.24
C PHE A 158 20.91 -14.79 4.90
N PHE A 159 20.29 -14.36 3.80
CA PHE A 159 18.97 -14.85 3.42
C PHE A 159 19.00 -16.34 3.01
N LYS A 160 20.05 -16.80 2.32
CA LYS A 160 20.24 -18.24 2.04
C LYS A 160 20.34 -19.07 3.31
N ALA A 161 21.05 -18.58 4.33
CA ALA A 161 21.17 -19.26 5.62
C ALA A 161 19.86 -19.27 6.42
N GLN A 162 18.99 -18.28 6.21
CA GLN A 162 17.64 -18.29 6.79
C GLN A 162 16.72 -19.28 6.10
N ASP A 163 16.84 -19.41 4.78
CA ASP A 163 15.96 -20.27 3.99
C ASP A 163 16.32 -21.75 4.11
N LYS A 164 17.47 -22.12 4.72
CA LYS A 164 17.99 -23.50 4.92
C LYS A 164 17.15 -24.54 4.17
N ALA A 165 17.22 -24.51 2.85
CA ALA A 165 17.10 -25.73 2.10
C ALA A 165 18.15 -26.64 2.74
N PRO A 166 17.82 -27.88 3.16
CA PRO A 166 18.89 -28.82 3.45
C PRO A 166 19.84 -28.75 2.24
N ALA A 167 21.15 -28.61 2.53
CA ALA A 167 22.17 -28.81 1.51
C ALA A 167 21.74 -30.02 0.69
N SER A 168 21.86 -29.99 -0.63
CA SER A 168 21.59 -31.15 -1.48
C SER A 168 22.37 -32.33 -0.90
N VAL A 169 21.73 -33.09 -0.01
CA VAL A 169 22.25 -34.34 0.48
C VAL A 169 22.24 -35.17 -0.78
N ALA A 170 23.40 -35.70 -1.17
CA ALA A 170 23.44 -36.79 -2.12
C ALA A 170 22.49 -37.85 -1.56
N VAL A 171 21.27 -37.90 -2.10
CA VAL A 171 20.21 -38.75 -1.56
C VAL A 171 20.67 -40.18 -1.78
N GLN A 172 21.03 -40.88 -0.70
CA GLN A 172 21.01 -42.33 -0.71
C GLN A 172 19.55 -42.75 -0.78
N ARG A 173 19.20 -43.38 -1.90
CA ARG A 173 17.83 -43.63 -2.35
C ARG A 173 17.27 -44.92 -1.73
N PRO A 174 16.07 -44.90 -1.13
CA PRO A 174 15.14 -46.02 -1.21
C PRO A 174 14.49 -46.03 -2.60
N ALA A 175 14.46 -47.17 -3.29
CA ALA A 175 14.03 -47.29 -4.69
C ALA A 175 12.52 -47.07 -4.94
N THR A 176 11.73 -46.77 -3.90
CA THR A 176 10.28 -46.58 -4.00
C THR A 176 9.80 -45.58 -2.95
N ALA A 177 9.77 -44.30 -3.32
CA ALA A 177 8.93 -43.31 -2.65
C ALA A 177 7.84 -42.91 -3.65
N GLU A 178 6.57 -43.12 -3.30
CA GLU A 178 5.47 -42.63 -4.13
C GLU A 178 5.60 -41.11 -4.29
N PRO A 179 5.48 -40.56 -5.51
CA PRO A 179 5.48 -39.12 -5.69
C PRO A 179 4.37 -38.52 -4.83
N ALA A 180 4.72 -37.56 -3.96
CA ALA A 180 3.70 -36.87 -3.20
C ALA A 180 2.66 -36.31 -4.19
N PRO A 181 1.37 -36.64 -4.06
CA PRO A 181 0.39 -36.24 -5.06
C PRO A 181 0.39 -34.71 -5.14
N LEU A 182 0.53 -34.16 -6.35
CA LEU A 182 0.47 -32.72 -6.62
C LEU A 182 -0.80 -32.06 -6.03
N VAL A 183 -1.84 -32.86 -5.79
CA VAL A 183 -3.07 -32.53 -5.07
C VAL A 183 -2.82 -31.97 -3.66
N ALA A 184 -1.74 -32.37 -2.99
CA ALA A 184 -1.38 -31.91 -1.63
C ALA A 184 -0.90 -30.45 -1.57
N LEU A 185 -0.57 -29.82 -2.71
CA LEU A 185 -0.11 -28.43 -2.76
C LEU A 185 -1.25 -27.40 -2.80
N GLY A 186 -2.49 -27.85 -2.99
CA GLY A 186 -3.61 -26.94 -3.23
C GLY A 186 -3.45 -26.14 -4.52
N PRO A 187 -4.12 -24.98 -4.64
CA PRO A 187 -4.03 -24.15 -5.84
C PRO A 187 -2.58 -23.72 -6.13
N LEU A 188 -2.12 -23.91 -7.36
CA LEU A 188 -0.74 -23.61 -7.78
C LEU A 188 -0.61 -22.15 -8.24
N GLY A 189 0.40 -21.45 -7.73
CA GLY A 189 0.67 -20.05 -8.07
C GLY A 189 1.70 -19.86 -9.17
N GLY A 190 2.54 -20.87 -9.40
CA GLY A 190 3.47 -20.86 -10.52
C GLY A 190 4.54 -21.93 -10.45
N ILE A 191 5.20 -22.12 -11.57
CA ILE A 191 6.25 -23.11 -11.81
C ILE A 191 7.53 -22.35 -12.17
N SER A 192 8.65 -22.71 -11.58
CA SER A 192 9.98 -22.25 -11.99
C SER A 192 10.78 -23.45 -12.44
N ILE A 193 11.47 -23.35 -13.57
CA ILE A 193 12.33 -24.39 -14.10
C ILE A 193 13.74 -23.81 -14.15
N SER A 194 14.66 -24.41 -13.42
CA SER A 194 16.10 -24.11 -13.48
C SER A 194 16.76 -25.07 -14.47
N ASN A 195 17.73 -24.59 -15.24
CA ASN A 195 18.51 -25.38 -16.19
C ASN A 195 17.67 -26.19 -17.19
N PRO A 196 16.70 -25.55 -17.90
CA PRO A 196 15.81 -26.26 -18.80
C PRO A 196 16.59 -26.95 -19.93
N GLY A 197 16.27 -28.21 -20.21
CA GLY A 197 16.93 -29.00 -21.26
C GLY A 197 18.31 -29.55 -20.91
N MET A 198 18.78 -29.36 -19.67
CA MET A 198 20.02 -29.97 -19.17
C MET A 198 19.73 -31.15 -18.24
N SER A 199 20.72 -32.02 -18.04
CA SER A 199 20.59 -33.20 -17.16
C SER A 199 20.40 -32.86 -15.68
N ASN A 200 20.69 -31.61 -15.29
CA ASN A 200 20.49 -31.07 -13.94
C ASN A 200 19.29 -30.10 -13.89
N ALA A 201 18.29 -30.31 -14.74
CA ALA A 201 17.05 -29.55 -14.71
C ALA A 201 16.33 -29.74 -13.37
N GLU A 202 15.82 -28.65 -12.81
CA GLU A 202 15.07 -28.67 -11.54
C GLU A 202 13.75 -27.92 -11.73
N ILE A 203 12.65 -28.54 -11.31
CA ILE A 203 11.31 -27.96 -11.37
C ILE A 203 10.88 -27.60 -9.95
N GLN A 204 10.61 -26.32 -9.70
CA GLN A 204 10.05 -25.83 -8.45
C GLN A 204 8.59 -25.42 -8.66
N ILE A 205 7.67 -26.08 -7.96
CA ILE A 205 6.23 -25.78 -8.00
C ILE A 205 5.87 -24.99 -6.76
N ARG A 206 5.30 -23.80 -6.93
CA ARG A 206 4.94 -22.89 -5.82
C ARG A 206 3.41 -22.84 -5.65
N PRO A 207 2.88 -23.03 -4.43
CA PRO A 207 1.46 -22.84 -4.18
C PRO A 207 1.09 -21.35 -4.28
N ILE A 208 -0.19 -21.08 -4.54
CA ILE A 208 -0.76 -19.73 -4.37
C ILE A 208 -0.56 -19.35 -2.90
N LEU A 209 -0.16 -18.11 -2.63
CA LEU A 209 -0.19 -17.58 -1.27
C LEU A 209 -1.65 -17.55 -0.79
N GLY A 210 -2.05 -18.60 -0.08
CA GLY A 210 -3.45 -18.88 0.26
C GLY A 210 -3.65 -19.07 1.76
N ASN A 211 -4.36 -18.12 2.36
CA ASN A 211 -4.98 -18.15 3.70
C ASN A 211 -4.09 -18.24 4.95
N ARG A 212 -2.75 -18.24 4.83
CA ARG A 212 -1.84 -18.13 5.98
C ARG A 212 -1.41 -16.69 6.20
N ILE A 213 -1.35 -16.27 7.47
CA ILE A 213 -0.81 -14.95 7.85
C ILE A 213 0.69 -14.89 7.50
N ALA A 214 1.43 -15.98 7.64
CA ALA A 214 2.84 -16.03 7.29
C ALA A 214 3.06 -15.81 5.78
N LEU A 215 3.89 -14.82 5.43
CA LEU A 215 4.28 -14.51 4.06
C LEU A 215 5.22 -15.58 3.47
N THR A 216 4.65 -16.71 3.10
CA THR A 216 5.36 -17.91 2.63
C THR A 216 5.65 -17.84 1.13
N LYS A 217 6.56 -16.93 0.74
CA LYS A 217 7.20 -17.02 -0.57
C LYS A 217 8.24 -18.16 -0.51
N GLY A 218 7.99 -19.28 -1.19
CA GLY A 218 9.02 -20.30 -1.41
C GLY A 218 8.84 -21.65 -0.72
N GLN A 219 7.69 -21.97 -0.12
CA GLN A 219 7.37 -23.35 0.31
C GLN A 219 6.97 -24.26 -0.86
N GLY A 220 7.66 -24.10 -1.99
CA GLY A 220 7.43 -24.90 -3.17
C GLY A 220 8.12 -26.26 -3.06
N MET A 221 7.51 -27.29 -3.63
CA MET A 221 8.16 -28.58 -3.81
C MET A 221 9.16 -28.49 -4.97
N ARG A 222 10.28 -29.20 -4.83
CA ARG A 222 11.32 -29.31 -5.86
C ARG A 222 11.32 -30.72 -6.42
N PHE A 223 11.41 -30.82 -7.74
CA PHE A 223 11.41 -32.06 -8.49
C PHE A 223 12.58 -32.08 -9.45
N ASP A 224 13.09 -33.27 -9.72
CA ASP A 224 14.05 -33.53 -10.77
C ASP A 224 13.35 -33.31 -12.12
N GLY A 225 13.93 -32.48 -12.97
CA GLY A 225 13.36 -32.10 -14.26
C GLY A 225 13.47 -33.16 -15.34
N VAL A 226 14.19 -34.26 -15.10
CA VAL A 226 14.38 -35.38 -16.03
C VAL A 226 13.60 -36.61 -15.57
N THR A 227 13.70 -36.98 -14.29
CA THR A 227 13.05 -38.19 -13.75
C THR A 227 11.67 -37.92 -13.15
N GLY A 228 11.35 -36.66 -12.82
CA GLY A 228 10.12 -36.29 -12.11
C GLY A 228 10.13 -36.65 -10.63
N GLU A 229 11.24 -37.18 -10.09
CA GLU A 229 11.37 -37.54 -8.68
C GLU A 229 11.34 -36.30 -7.79
N GLN A 230 10.66 -36.38 -6.65
CA GLN A 230 10.62 -35.27 -5.70
C GLN A 230 11.97 -35.14 -4.97
N LEU A 231 12.68 -34.04 -5.22
CA LEU A 231 13.96 -33.72 -4.57
C LEU A 231 13.77 -33.15 -3.16
N ALA A 232 12.74 -32.33 -2.96
CA ALA A 232 12.45 -31.74 -1.66
C ALA A 232 10.98 -31.37 -1.47
N GLY A 233 10.47 -31.61 -0.27
CA GLY A 233 9.16 -31.16 0.20
C GLY A 233 9.17 -29.74 0.78
N PRO A 234 8.00 -29.24 1.22
CA PRO A 234 7.88 -27.96 1.93
C PRO A 234 8.77 -27.99 3.17
N THR A 235 9.77 -27.12 3.23
CA THR A 235 10.70 -27.07 4.37
C THR A 235 10.02 -26.46 5.59
N GLU A 236 10.15 -27.12 6.74
CA GLU A 236 9.77 -26.54 8.03
C GLU A 236 10.67 -25.34 8.33
N MET A 237 10.05 -24.18 8.54
CA MET A 237 10.79 -22.96 8.86
C MET A 237 11.21 -22.97 10.32
N ARG A 238 12.43 -22.48 10.60
CA ARG A 238 12.85 -22.16 11.97
C ARG A 238 11.82 -21.21 12.62
N PRO A 239 11.51 -21.37 13.92
CA PRO A 239 10.52 -20.53 14.59
C PRO A 239 10.78 -19.02 14.41
N THR A 240 12.03 -18.60 14.47
CA THR A 240 12.43 -17.19 14.27
C THR A 240 12.08 -16.66 12.87
N VAL A 241 12.33 -17.46 11.84
CA VAL A 241 11.98 -17.13 10.44
C VAL A 241 10.46 -17.09 10.30
N LEU A 242 9.75 -18.08 10.84
CA LEU A 242 8.29 -18.11 10.82
C LEU A 242 7.69 -16.86 11.48
N THR A 243 8.17 -16.45 12.65
CA THR A 243 7.72 -15.22 13.33
C THR A 243 7.91 -14.00 12.44
N HIS A 244 9.09 -13.83 11.83
CA HIS A 244 9.33 -12.70 10.92
C HIS A 244 8.42 -12.74 9.68
N ARG A 245 8.13 -13.93 9.14
CA ARG A 245 7.20 -14.11 8.01
C ARG A 245 5.76 -13.78 8.41
N VAL A 246 5.32 -14.08 9.64
CA VAL A 246 4.01 -13.68 10.18
C VAL A 246 3.93 -12.17 10.36
N ILE A 247 4.94 -11.55 10.97
CA ILE A 247 5.04 -10.08 11.12
C ILE A 247 4.97 -9.40 9.75
N SER A 248 5.74 -9.90 8.79
CA SER A 248 5.70 -9.39 7.42
C SER A 248 4.33 -9.59 6.79
N GLY A 249 3.74 -10.77 6.90
CA GLY A 249 2.45 -11.05 6.26
C GLY A 249 1.27 -10.31 6.88
N LEU A 250 1.33 -9.95 8.18
CA LEU A 250 0.42 -8.98 8.80
C LEU A 250 0.49 -7.63 8.09
N HIS A 251 1.69 -7.12 7.80
CA HIS A 251 1.86 -5.85 7.08
C HIS A 251 1.39 -5.91 5.63
N PHE A 252 1.73 -6.97 4.91
CA PHE A 252 1.40 -7.14 3.49
C PHE A 252 -0.08 -7.50 3.25
N ALA A 253 -0.81 -7.93 4.29
CA ALA A 253 -2.24 -8.27 4.25
C ALA A 253 -2.61 -9.23 3.09
N GLN A 254 -1.80 -10.27 2.88
CA GLN A 254 -2.02 -11.26 1.81
C GLN A 254 -2.94 -12.43 2.24
N PHE A 255 -3.45 -12.41 3.47
CA PHE A 255 -4.35 -13.42 4.03
C PHE A 255 -5.80 -12.93 4.08
N GLY A 256 -6.76 -13.84 4.26
CA GLY A 256 -8.17 -13.51 4.49
C GLY A 256 -8.92 -12.88 3.31
N GLY A 257 -8.39 -12.99 2.09
CA GLY A 257 -9.08 -12.62 0.84
C GLY A 257 -9.49 -11.14 0.74
N TYR A 258 -10.59 -10.88 0.04
CA TYR A 258 -11.15 -9.52 -0.11
C TYR A 258 -11.65 -8.90 1.21
N PRO A 259 -12.28 -9.63 2.15
CA PRO A 259 -12.71 -9.05 3.42
C PRO A 259 -11.58 -8.37 4.20
N MET A 260 -10.42 -9.02 4.32
CA MET A 260 -9.26 -8.42 5.00
C MET A 260 -8.71 -7.21 4.25
N ARG A 261 -8.73 -7.22 2.92
CA ARG A 261 -8.29 -6.05 2.14
C ARG A 261 -9.20 -4.86 2.33
N TRP A 262 -10.52 -5.07 2.32
CA TRP A 262 -11.48 -4.01 2.61
C TRP A 262 -11.36 -3.50 4.04
N LEU A 263 -11.11 -4.39 5.01
CA LEU A 263 -10.83 -3.98 6.39
C LEU A 263 -9.58 -3.08 6.45
N TYR A 264 -8.45 -3.50 5.87
CA TYR A 264 -7.21 -2.70 5.86
C TYR A 264 -7.40 -1.38 5.11
N PHE A 265 -8.14 -1.39 4.00
CA PHE A 265 -8.48 -0.20 3.24
C PHE A 265 -9.31 0.79 4.07
N ILE A 266 -10.38 0.33 4.73
CA ILE A 266 -11.23 1.17 5.59
C ILE A 266 -10.45 1.69 6.79
N CYS A 267 -9.67 0.83 7.47
CA CYS A 267 -8.79 1.24 8.55
C CYS A 267 -7.82 2.34 8.07
N GLY A 268 -7.16 2.15 6.93
CA GLY A 268 -6.27 3.14 6.33
C GLY A 268 -6.98 4.45 5.95
N LEU A 269 -8.21 4.39 5.44
CA LEU A 269 -9.00 5.57 5.09
C LEU A 269 -9.41 6.36 6.35
N ILE A 270 -9.88 5.67 7.39
CA ILE A 270 -10.23 6.31 8.67
C ILE A 270 -8.97 6.87 9.34
N SER A 271 -7.85 6.15 9.33
CA SER A 271 -6.55 6.65 9.82
C SER A 271 -6.10 7.91 9.09
N SER A 272 -6.26 7.95 7.76
CA SER A 272 -5.94 9.12 6.94
C SER A 272 -6.83 10.31 7.31
N ALA A 273 -8.14 10.08 7.47
CA ALA A 273 -9.09 11.11 7.91
C ALA A 273 -8.80 11.61 9.35
N MET A 274 -8.37 10.71 10.23
CA MET A 274 -7.96 11.04 11.60
C MET A 274 -6.72 11.96 11.59
N ILE A 275 -5.68 11.63 10.84
CA ILE A 275 -4.47 12.47 10.69
C ILE A 275 -4.83 13.82 10.09
N ALA A 276 -5.61 13.81 9.00
CA ALA A 276 -6.11 15.01 8.33
C ALA A 276 -6.84 15.94 9.30
N SER A 277 -7.77 15.40 10.09
CA SER A 277 -8.53 16.18 11.06
C SER A 277 -7.68 16.75 12.18
N GLY A 278 -6.68 16.00 12.67
CA GLY A 278 -5.73 16.49 13.67
C GLY A 278 -4.95 17.72 13.18
N LEU A 279 -4.45 17.67 11.94
CA LEU A 279 -3.73 18.77 11.30
C LEU A 279 -4.63 20.01 11.10
N VAL A 280 -5.87 19.81 10.68
CA VAL A 280 -6.86 20.90 10.51
C VAL A 280 -7.23 21.52 11.86
N LEU A 281 -7.52 20.70 12.89
CA LEU A 281 -7.85 21.21 14.22
C LEU A 281 -6.69 21.99 14.84
N PHE A 282 -5.46 21.50 14.67
CA PHE A 282 -4.25 22.18 15.12
C PHE A 282 -4.11 23.57 14.48
N THR A 283 -4.21 23.65 13.15
CA THR A 283 -4.09 24.92 12.42
C THR A 283 -5.22 25.89 12.76
N VAL A 284 -6.47 25.43 12.87
CA VAL A 284 -7.61 26.26 13.26
C VAL A 284 -7.46 26.80 14.69
N LYS A 285 -7.08 25.96 15.66
CA LYS A 285 -6.90 26.38 17.06
C LYS A 285 -5.79 27.41 17.19
N ARG A 286 -4.69 27.21 16.47
CA ARG A 286 -3.51 28.07 16.55
C ARG A 286 -3.67 29.40 15.78
N ARG A 287 -4.56 29.48 14.80
CA ARG A 287 -4.79 30.68 13.98
C ARG A 287 -5.04 31.96 14.78
N ARG A 288 -5.80 31.90 15.87
CA ARG A 288 -6.11 33.07 16.71
C ARG A 288 -4.88 33.66 17.41
N LYS A 289 -3.89 32.81 17.72
CA LYS A 289 -2.66 33.23 18.39
C LYS A 289 -1.69 33.93 17.43
N TYR A 290 -1.71 33.55 16.16
CA TYR A 290 -0.74 34.01 15.16
C TYR A 290 -1.16 35.19 14.31
N ALA A 291 -2.47 35.48 14.27
CA ALA A 291 -2.96 36.71 13.64
C ALA A 291 -2.39 37.98 14.32
N SER A 292 -1.91 37.87 15.56
CA SER A 292 -1.24 38.92 16.32
C SER A 292 0.30 38.80 16.37
N GLU A 293 0.90 37.82 15.68
CA GLU A 293 2.35 37.61 15.65
C GLU A 293 3.00 38.24 14.41
N SER A 294 4.35 38.20 14.35
CA SER A 294 5.17 38.83 13.31
C SER A 294 4.79 38.40 11.89
N ARG A 295 5.12 39.25 10.90
CA ARG A 295 4.87 38.97 9.47
C ARG A 295 5.47 37.65 8.99
N VAL A 296 6.62 37.26 9.56
CA VAL A 296 7.28 35.97 9.28
C VAL A 296 6.43 34.81 9.76
N ALA A 297 5.88 34.88 10.98
CA ALA A 297 4.98 33.85 11.50
C ALA A 297 3.76 33.68 10.59
N GLN A 298 3.15 34.79 10.12
CA GLN A 298 2.00 34.74 9.22
C GLN A 298 2.29 34.01 7.90
N VAL A 299 3.46 34.24 7.31
CA VAL A 299 3.91 33.54 6.08
C VAL A 299 4.08 32.04 6.36
N LEU A 300 4.73 31.66 7.46
CA LEU A 300 4.90 30.26 7.84
C LEU A 300 3.56 29.55 8.07
N TYR A 301 2.59 30.21 8.72
CA TYR A 301 1.26 29.62 8.88
C TYR A 301 0.51 29.47 7.57
N ARG A 302 0.63 30.43 6.65
CA ARG A 302 0.06 30.29 5.31
C ARG A 302 0.67 29.11 4.56
N LEU A 303 1.99 28.93 4.67
CA LEU A 303 2.70 27.79 4.10
C LEU A 303 2.19 26.47 4.71
N VAL A 304 2.04 26.38 6.03
CA VAL A 304 1.49 25.18 6.69
C VAL A 304 0.06 24.89 6.24
N GLU A 305 -0.80 25.93 6.11
CA GLU A 305 -2.16 25.75 5.59
C GLU A 305 -2.16 25.25 4.13
N ALA A 306 -1.26 25.76 3.28
CA ALA A 306 -1.12 25.32 1.90
C ALA A 306 -0.59 23.87 1.79
N ILE A 307 0.42 23.51 2.59
CA ILE A 307 0.95 22.14 2.68
C ILE A 307 -0.17 21.18 3.11
N ASN A 308 -0.98 21.56 4.09
CA ASN A 308 -2.11 20.74 4.55
C ASN A 308 -3.10 20.47 3.40
N VAL A 309 -3.52 21.50 2.66
CA VAL A 309 -4.41 21.34 1.49
C VAL A 309 -3.78 20.38 0.46
N THR A 310 -2.50 20.58 0.17
CA THR A 310 -1.74 19.82 -0.83
C THR A 310 -1.57 18.35 -0.45
N VAL A 311 -1.29 18.05 0.81
CA VAL A 311 -1.11 16.67 1.29
C VAL A 311 -2.44 15.92 1.35
N MET A 312 -3.55 16.61 1.61
CA MET A 312 -4.86 15.97 1.76
C MET A 312 -5.67 15.95 0.45
N ALA A 313 -6.08 17.12 -0.02
CA ALA A 313 -6.84 17.25 -1.26
C ALA A 313 -5.95 17.08 -2.50
N GLY A 314 -4.75 17.67 -2.47
CA GLY A 314 -3.78 17.59 -3.56
C GLY A 314 -3.27 16.18 -3.86
N LEU A 315 -2.97 15.39 -2.83
CA LEU A 315 -2.56 14.00 -3.02
C LEU A 315 -3.71 13.16 -3.61
N SER A 316 -4.94 13.37 -3.13
CA SER A 316 -6.13 12.72 -3.70
C SER A 316 -6.30 13.07 -5.18
N LEU A 317 -6.09 14.34 -5.53
CA LEU A 317 -6.10 14.85 -6.90
C LEU A 317 -4.97 14.24 -7.76
N ALA A 318 -3.77 14.09 -7.22
CA ALA A 318 -2.65 13.45 -7.90
C ALA A 318 -2.92 11.96 -8.16
N CYS A 319 -3.48 11.24 -7.19
CA CYS A 319 -3.87 9.83 -7.33
C CYS A 319 -4.90 9.62 -8.45
N ILE A 320 -5.98 10.41 -8.50
CA ILE A 320 -6.95 10.30 -9.59
C ILE A 320 -6.34 10.73 -10.93
N SER A 321 -5.45 11.73 -10.94
CA SER A 321 -4.75 12.17 -12.15
C SER A 321 -3.84 11.09 -12.74
N LEU A 322 -3.26 10.22 -11.92
CA LEU A 322 -2.52 9.05 -12.40
C LEU A 322 -3.45 8.07 -13.17
N LEU A 323 -4.68 7.85 -12.70
CA LEU A 323 -5.67 7.01 -13.40
C LEU A 323 -6.17 7.65 -14.71
N TRP A 324 -6.24 8.98 -14.75
CA TRP A 324 -6.52 9.75 -15.95
C TRP A 324 -5.36 9.71 -16.95
N GLY A 325 -4.13 9.96 -16.49
CA GLY A 325 -2.92 9.83 -17.31
C GLY A 325 -2.77 8.42 -17.87
N ASN A 326 -3.12 7.41 -17.07
CA ASN A 326 -3.18 6.03 -17.53
C ASN A 326 -4.17 5.85 -18.70
N ARG A 327 -5.30 6.55 -18.76
CA ARG A 327 -6.25 6.42 -19.88
C ARG A 327 -5.91 7.30 -21.08
N LEU A 328 -5.34 8.48 -20.84
CA LEU A 328 -5.10 9.49 -21.88
C LEU A 328 -3.74 9.37 -22.58
N LEU A 329 -2.71 8.84 -21.90
CA LEU A 329 -1.38 8.70 -22.50
C LEU A 329 -1.37 7.61 -23.59
N PRO A 330 -0.85 7.91 -24.80
CA PRO A 330 -0.78 6.95 -25.90
C PRO A 330 -0.07 5.65 -25.51
N SER A 331 -0.56 4.51 -26.00
CA SER A 331 -0.02 3.18 -25.66
C SER A 331 1.39 2.94 -26.19
N GLY A 332 1.76 3.50 -27.34
CA GLY A 332 3.07 3.35 -27.98
C GLY A 332 4.11 4.41 -27.59
N MET A 333 3.83 5.23 -26.59
CA MET A 333 4.76 6.28 -26.14
C MET A 333 6.00 5.68 -25.48
N THR A 334 7.19 6.14 -25.87
CA THR A 334 8.45 5.79 -25.20
C THR A 334 8.46 6.37 -23.78
N GLU A 335 8.99 5.63 -22.79
CA GLU A 335 9.04 6.05 -21.38
C GLU A 335 7.66 6.42 -20.80
N ARG A 336 6.61 5.73 -21.26
CA ARG A 336 5.24 5.97 -20.83
C ARG A 336 5.06 5.87 -19.31
N ALA A 337 5.78 4.94 -18.67
CA ALA A 337 5.80 4.79 -17.23
C ALA A 337 6.25 6.08 -16.52
N ASP A 338 7.31 6.72 -16.99
CA ASP A 338 7.81 7.98 -16.43
C ASP A 338 6.87 9.14 -16.74
N ALA A 339 6.23 9.14 -17.92
CA ALA A 339 5.17 10.10 -18.22
C ALA A 339 3.98 10.01 -17.24
N GLU A 340 3.58 8.81 -16.81
CA GLU A 340 2.55 8.63 -15.76
C GLU A 340 2.98 9.24 -14.42
N LEU A 341 4.26 9.08 -14.04
CA LEU A 341 4.81 9.69 -12.83
C LEU A 341 4.87 11.21 -12.94
N ASN A 342 5.22 11.75 -14.11
CA ASN A 342 5.21 13.19 -14.37
C ASN A 342 3.81 13.77 -14.23
N VAL A 343 2.75 13.07 -14.67
CA VAL A 343 1.37 13.48 -14.43
C VAL A 343 1.05 13.51 -12.93
N PHE A 344 1.45 12.49 -12.18
CA PHE A 344 1.22 12.43 -10.74
C PHE A 344 1.93 13.56 -9.98
N PHE A 345 3.26 13.67 -10.13
CA PHE A 345 4.05 14.67 -9.42
C PHE A 345 3.79 16.09 -9.93
N GLY A 346 3.55 16.25 -11.24
CA GLY A 346 3.16 17.52 -11.84
C GLY A 346 1.83 18.02 -11.28
N MET A 347 0.80 17.17 -11.21
CA MET A 347 -0.48 17.56 -10.60
C MET A 347 -0.33 17.89 -9.11
N TRP A 348 0.51 17.14 -8.39
CA TRP A 348 0.74 17.39 -6.97
C TRP A 348 1.46 18.73 -6.73
N ALA A 349 2.46 19.05 -7.55
CA ALA A 349 3.15 20.35 -7.53
C ALA A 349 2.23 21.51 -7.94
N LEU A 350 1.38 21.33 -8.94
CA LEU A 350 0.36 22.31 -9.34
C LEU A 350 -0.66 22.53 -8.23
N SER A 351 -1.08 21.48 -7.54
CA SER A 351 -1.93 21.59 -6.34
C SER A 351 -1.26 22.42 -5.24
N PHE A 352 0.05 22.25 -5.03
CA PHE A 352 0.79 23.06 -4.07
C PHE A 352 0.84 24.54 -4.46
N ALA A 353 1.22 24.83 -5.71
CA ALA A 353 1.25 26.20 -6.23
C ALA A 353 -0.14 26.85 -6.14
N HIS A 354 -1.19 26.12 -6.50
CA HIS A 354 -2.57 26.55 -6.36
C HIS A 354 -2.93 26.89 -4.91
N ALA A 355 -2.54 26.03 -3.95
CA ALA A 355 -2.82 26.25 -2.53
C ALA A 355 -2.10 27.46 -1.93
N LEU A 356 -0.94 27.85 -2.48
CA LEU A 356 -0.21 29.07 -2.09
C LEU A 356 -0.87 30.34 -2.64
N LEU A 357 -1.41 30.28 -3.86
CA LEU A 357 -1.97 31.44 -4.56
C LEU A 357 -3.43 31.72 -4.18
N ARG A 358 -4.19 30.70 -3.78
CA ARG A 358 -5.62 30.82 -3.47
C ARG A 358 -5.90 31.09 -1.99
N PRO A 359 -6.99 31.81 -1.68
CA PRO A 359 -7.54 31.80 -0.33
C PRO A 359 -7.82 30.37 0.12
N ARG A 360 -7.33 29.99 1.30
CA ARG A 360 -7.36 28.60 1.82
C ARG A 360 -8.70 27.86 1.65
N MET A 361 -9.84 28.52 1.92
CA MET A 361 -11.15 27.87 1.85
C MET A 361 -11.56 27.65 0.39
N GLN A 362 -11.16 28.54 -0.52
CA GLN A 362 -11.31 28.31 -1.96
C GLN A 362 -10.39 27.18 -2.42
N ALA A 363 -9.13 27.16 -1.98
CA ALA A 363 -8.20 26.08 -2.30
C ALA A 363 -8.74 24.70 -1.91
N TRP A 364 -9.32 24.56 -0.71
CA TRP A 364 -10.00 23.34 -0.28
C TRP A 364 -11.17 22.96 -1.19
N ARG A 365 -12.07 23.91 -1.48
CA ARG A 365 -13.27 23.67 -2.30
C ARG A 365 -12.90 23.27 -3.72
N GLU A 366 -11.97 24.00 -4.34
CA GLU A 366 -11.56 23.79 -5.72
C GLU A 366 -10.83 22.46 -5.88
N GLN A 367 -9.91 22.11 -4.99
CA GLN A 367 -9.18 20.84 -5.11
C GLN A 367 -10.04 19.62 -4.77
N LEU A 368 -10.88 19.69 -3.72
CA LEU A 368 -11.82 18.61 -3.40
C LEU A 368 -12.89 18.46 -4.50
N GLY A 369 -13.38 19.59 -5.02
CA GLY A 369 -14.33 19.64 -6.13
C GLY A 369 -13.76 19.02 -7.41
N LEU A 370 -12.54 19.42 -7.78
CA LEU A 370 -11.85 18.88 -8.95
C LEU A 370 -11.55 17.39 -8.79
N ALA A 371 -10.99 16.97 -7.64
CA ALA A 371 -10.72 15.55 -7.39
C ALA A 371 -12.01 14.72 -7.42
N GLY A 372 -13.08 15.21 -6.79
CA GLY A 372 -14.40 14.57 -6.79
C GLY A 372 -15.01 14.46 -8.19
N GLY A 373 -14.92 15.54 -8.99
CA GLY A 373 -15.38 15.57 -10.37
C GLY A 373 -14.62 14.59 -11.27
N LEU A 374 -13.28 14.56 -11.18
CA LEU A 374 -12.45 13.63 -11.94
C LEU A 374 -12.72 12.16 -11.55
N CYS A 375 -13.02 11.89 -10.28
CA CYS A 375 -13.43 10.57 -9.82
C CYS A 375 -14.77 10.12 -10.41
N LEU A 376 -15.79 11.00 -10.42
CA LEU A 376 -17.09 10.69 -11.01
C LEU A 376 -17.06 10.59 -12.53
N ALA A 377 -16.19 11.36 -13.19
CA ALA A 377 -16.04 11.35 -14.64
C ALA A 377 -15.11 10.23 -15.16
N LEU A 378 -14.44 9.49 -14.27
CA LEU A 378 -13.53 8.41 -14.66
C LEU A 378 -14.20 7.31 -15.51
N PRO A 379 -15.42 6.81 -15.19
CA PRO A 379 -16.10 5.81 -16.02
C PRO A 379 -16.44 6.34 -17.41
N LEU A 380 -16.85 7.62 -17.49
CA LEU A 380 -17.12 8.27 -18.76
C LEU A 380 -15.86 8.32 -19.62
N LEU A 381 -14.71 8.67 -19.02
CA LEU A 381 -13.43 8.62 -19.72
C LEU A 381 -13.09 7.20 -20.21
N SER A 382 -13.34 6.17 -19.40
CA SER A 382 -13.10 4.78 -19.77
C SER A 382 -13.89 4.33 -21.00
N VAL A 383 -15.15 4.78 -21.14
CA VAL A 383 -15.98 4.48 -22.32
C VAL A 383 -15.33 4.97 -23.62
N PHE A 384 -14.65 6.11 -23.58
CA PHE A 384 -14.02 6.71 -24.77
C PHE A 384 -12.57 6.25 -25.01
N THR A 385 -11.89 5.71 -23.99
CA THR A 385 -10.44 5.46 -24.05
C THR A 385 -10.05 4.00 -23.94
N VAL A 386 -10.93 3.14 -23.44
CA VAL A 386 -10.63 1.73 -23.15
C VAL A 386 -11.58 0.82 -23.92
N ASN A 387 -11.00 -0.14 -24.66
CA ASN A 387 -11.78 -1.21 -25.28
C ASN A 387 -12.34 -2.14 -24.18
N ARG A 388 -13.68 -2.24 -24.10
CA ARG A 388 -14.41 -3.02 -23.09
C ARG A 388 -13.99 -2.67 -21.63
N PRO A 389 -14.28 -1.44 -21.16
CA PRO A 389 -13.77 -0.93 -19.88
C PRO A 389 -14.14 -1.77 -18.65
N TRP A 390 -15.22 -2.54 -18.73
CA TRP A 390 -15.76 -3.34 -17.63
C TRP A 390 -15.73 -4.85 -17.89
N ALA A 391 -14.91 -5.32 -18.84
CA ALA A 391 -14.76 -6.75 -19.10
C ALA A 391 -14.26 -7.54 -17.89
N LEU A 392 -13.49 -6.89 -17.01
CA LEU A 392 -12.95 -7.49 -15.79
C LEU A 392 -13.65 -6.89 -14.56
N HIS A 393 -14.09 -7.75 -13.63
CA HIS A 393 -14.66 -7.34 -12.35
C HIS A 393 -13.75 -6.39 -11.56
N SER A 394 -12.43 -6.57 -11.68
CA SER A 394 -11.43 -5.69 -11.05
C SER A 394 -11.46 -4.27 -11.60
N SER A 395 -11.65 -4.10 -12.91
CA SER A 395 -11.72 -2.78 -13.56
C SER A 395 -13.00 -2.05 -13.17
N MET A 396 -14.12 -2.77 -13.13
CA MET A 396 -15.39 -2.24 -12.61
C MET A 396 -15.27 -1.86 -11.12
N GLY A 397 -14.60 -2.68 -10.30
CA GLY A 397 -14.38 -2.39 -8.89
C GLY A 397 -13.57 -1.10 -8.64
N VAL A 398 -12.56 -0.83 -9.47
CA VAL A 398 -11.78 0.42 -9.40
C VAL A 398 -12.68 1.63 -9.68
N GLU A 399 -13.53 1.56 -10.71
CA GLU A 399 -14.39 2.66 -11.10
C GLU A 399 -15.51 2.92 -10.10
N LEU A 400 -16.16 1.87 -9.59
CA LEU A 400 -17.17 2.00 -8.53
C LEU A 400 -16.56 2.60 -7.26
N THR A 401 -15.34 2.18 -6.90
CA THR A 401 -14.61 2.75 -5.76
C THR A 401 -14.26 4.22 -6.00
N ALA A 402 -13.79 4.56 -7.21
CA ALA A 402 -13.52 5.94 -7.59
C ALA A 402 -14.78 6.79 -7.51
N MET A 403 -15.93 6.32 -8.01
CA MET A 403 -17.20 7.03 -7.91
C MET A 403 -17.63 7.26 -6.46
N ALA A 404 -17.55 6.23 -5.61
CA ALA A 404 -17.88 6.33 -4.19
C ALA A 404 -16.99 7.35 -3.46
N LEU A 405 -15.68 7.32 -3.70
CA LEU A 405 -14.75 8.31 -3.19
C LEU A 405 -15.01 9.71 -3.78
N GLY A 406 -15.39 9.79 -5.05
CA GLY A 406 -15.76 11.04 -5.72
C GLY A 406 -16.98 11.70 -5.06
N ALA A 407 -18.02 10.93 -4.79
CA ALA A 407 -19.20 11.39 -4.06
C ALA A 407 -18.84 11.86 -2.64
N LEU A 408 -17.97 11.13 -1.93
CA LEU A 408 -17.46 11.53 -0.62
C LEU A 408 -16.69 12.86 -0.67
N LEU A 409 -15.81 13.04 -1.66
CA LEU A 409 -15.02 14.26 -1.85
C LEU A 409 -15.91 15.46 -2.22
N LEU A 410 -16.91 15.28 -3.08
CA LEU A 410 -17.89 16.31 -3.40
C LEU A 410 -18.77 16.66 -2.20
N TRP A 411 -19.17 15.68 -1.40
CA TRP A 411 -19.87 15.92 -0.14
C TRP A 411 -18.99 16.72 0.84
N ALA A 412 -17.71 16.38 0.95
CA ALA A 412 -16.76 17.14 1.76
C ALA A 412 -16.59 18.57 1.23
N CYS A 413 -16.46 18.75 -0.08
CA CYS A 413 -16.42 20.06 -0.74
C CYS A 413 -17.68 20.88 -0.43
N TRP A 414 -18.86 20.28 -0.54
CA TRP A 414 -20.13 20.91 -0.20
C TRP A 414 -20.16 21.32 1.28
N LYS A 415 -19.75 20.45 2.21
CA LYS A 415 -19.66 20.77 3.64
C LYS A 415 -18.71 21.93 3.94
N VAL A 416 -17.56 21.99 3.27
CA VAL A 416 -16.60 23.12 3.40
C VAL A 416 -17.14 24.40 2.76
N SER A 417 -18.04 24.27 1.78
CA SER A 417 -18.69 25.40 1.11
C SER A 417 -19.84 26.02 1.91
N GLN A 418 -20.36 25.32 2.92
CA GLN A 418 -21.45 25.82 3.75
C GLN A 418 -20.98 27.01 4.59
N PRO A 419 -21.79 28.09 4.73
CA PRO A 419 -21.47 29.18 5.63
C PRO A 419 -21.28 28.64 7.05
N ALA A 420 -20.30 29.18 7.77
CA ALA A 420 -20.16 28.87 9.18
C ALA A 420 -21.43 29.34 9.91
N VAL A 421 -22.24 28.41 10.41
CA VAL A 421 -23.40 28.75 11.22
C VAL A 421 -22.87 29.41 12.50
N GLU A 422 -22.97 30.73 12.60
CA GLU A 422 -22.77 31.45 13.85
C GLU A 422 -23.84 30.97 14.84
N ARG A 423 -23.46 30.05 15.72
CA ARG A 423 -24.30 29.72 16.85
C ARG A 423 -24.24 30.90 17.82
N VAL A 424 -25.34 31.63 17.92
CA VAL A 424 -25.56 32.69 18.92
C VAL A 424 -25.08 32.16 20.28
N PRO A 425 -24.16 32.86 20.97
CA PRO A 425 -23.72 32.42 22.29
C PRO A 425 -24.94 32.36 23.21
N ARG A 426 -25.23 31.16 23.73
CA ARG A 426 -26.29 30.95 24.72
C ARG A 426 -25.98 31.87 25.90
N LYS A 427 -26.76 32.94 26.08
CA LYS A 427 -26.71 33.80 27.26
C LYS A 427 -26.71 32.88 28.48
N LYS A 428 -25.66 32.95 29.30
CA LYS A 428 -25.71 32.36 30.64
C LYS A 428 -26.88 33.07 31.33
N THR A 429 -27.99 32.38 31.52
CA THR A 429 -29.03 32.83 32.44
C THR A 429 -28.36 32.93 33.80
N ALA A 430 -28.14 34.16 34.26
CA ALA A 430 -27.81 34.41 35.64
C ALA A 430 -29.01 33.90 36.45
N VAL A 431 -28.80 32.81 37.17
CA VAL A 431 -29.73 32.41 38.22
C VAL A 431 -29.58 33.48 39.28
N MET A 432 -30.50 34.45 39.31
CA MET A 432 -30.70 35.29 40.48
C MET A 432 -31.18 34.34 41.57
N ALA A 433 -30.35 34.15 42.59
CA ALA A 433 -30.80 33.61 43.84
C ALA A 433 -31.76 34.63 44.45
N GLU A 434 -33.06 34.35 44.43
CA GLU A 434 -34.00 35.00 45.31
C GLU A 434 -33.70 34.54 46.73
N VAL A 435 -33.26 35.48 47.55
CA VAL A 435 -33.33 35.41 49.00
C VAL A 435 -34.77 35.73 49.36
N ASN A 436 -35.47 34.77 49.98
CA ASN A 436 -36.45 35.00 51.03
C ASN A 436 -36.52 33.75 51.91
#